data_AF-A0A1A7PE96-F1
#
_entry.id   AF-A0A1A7PE96-F1
#
_cell.length_a   1.000
_cell.length_b   1.000
_cell.length_c   1.000
_cell.angle_alpha   90.00
_cell.angle_beta   90.00
_cell.angle_gamma   90.00
#
_symmetry.space_group_name_H-M   'P 1'
#
loop_
_entity.id
_entity.type
_entity.pdbx_description
1 polymer ?
#
loop_
_entity_poly.entity_id
_entity_poly.type
_entity_poly.pdbx_seq_one_letter_code
_entity_poly.pdbx_strand_id
1 'polypeptide(L)' 'MLKNTPSLQYEIEMISLEQLVPKDHLVRKVTKAIDFDFIRDEVA' A
#
# COMPACT_ATOMS: atom_id res chain seq x y z
N MET A 1 -5.94 -20.67 -7.43
CA MET A 1 -7.24 -20.05 -7.73
C MET A 1 -7.34 -18.79 -6.90
N LEU A 2 -7.34 -17.61 -7.51
CA LEU A 2 -7.49 -16.34 -6.81
C LEU A 2 -8.96 -16.23 -6.38
N LYS A 3 -9.22 -16.17 -5.07
CA LYS A 3 -10.57 -15.96 -4.55
C LYS A 3 -11.00 -14.56 -4.98
N ASN A 4 -12.05 -14.46 -5.80
CA ASN A 4 -12.76 -13.20 -6.01
C ASN A 4 -13.41 -12.79 -4.69
N THR A 5 -12.68 -11.99 -3.92
CA THR A 5 -13.23 -11.37 -2.72
C THR A 5 -14.08 -10.22 -3.22
N PRO A 6 -15.40 -10.20 -2.95
CA PRO A 6 -16.22 -9.06 -3.34
C PRO A 6 -15.60 -7.81 -2.70
N SER A 7 -15.36 -6.76 -3.49
CA SER A 7 -14.90 -5.48 -2.97
C SER A 7 -15.96 -4.95 -2.01
N LEU A 8 -15.69 -5.05 -0.71
CA LEU A 8 -16.66 -4.79 0.36
C LEU A 8 -16.81 -3.30 0.66
N GLN A 9 -16.43 -2.40 -0.26
CA GLN A 9 -16.43 -0.97 0.03
C GLN A 9 -17.76 -0.36 -0.43
N TYR A 10 -18.79 -0.47 0.42
CA TYR A 10 -20.09 0.16 0.17
C TYR A 10 -20.31 1.48 0.93
N GLU A 11 -19.32 1.98 1.69
CA GLU A 11 -19.46 3.23 2.47
C GLU A 11 -18.15 4.07 2.46
N ILE A 12 -18.27 5.38 2.72
CA ILE A 12 -17.11 6.27 2.90
C ILE A 12 -16.45 5.87 4.23
N GLU A 13 -15.23 5.36 4.16
CA GLU A 13 -14.43 4.96 5.33
C GLU A 13 -13.23 5.89 5.52
N MET A 14 -13.08 6.42 6.73
CA MET A 14 -11.87 7.16 7.12
C MET A 14 -10.83 6.15 7.62
N ILE A 15 -9.91 5.77 6.74
CA ILE A 15 -8.84 4.81 7.03
C ILE A 15 -7.50 5.55 7.11
N SER A 16 -6.71 5.29 8.15
CA SER A 16 -5.37 5.86 8.26
C SER A 16 -4.34 5.09 7.42
N LEU A 17 -3.24 5.75 7.06
CA LEU A 17 -2.13 5.09 6.36
C LEU A 17 -1.48 3.99 7.20
N GLU A 18 -1.48 4.10 8.53
CA GLU A 18 -0.99 3.06 9.43
C GLU A 18 -1.85 1.79 9.37
N GLN A 19 -3.15 1.93 9.12
CA GLN A 19 -4.06 0.79 8.94
C GLN A 19 -3.85 0.12 7.58
N LEU A 20 -3.65 0.89 6.51
CA LEU A 20 -3.39 0.36 5.17
C LEU A 20 -1.98 -0.19 5.01
N VAL A 21 -1.02 0.40 5.73
CA VAL A 21 0.39 0.00 5.68
C VAL A 21 0.88 -0.23 7.11
N PRO A 22 0.54 -1.36 7.75
CA PRO A 22 1.02 -1.72 9.08
C PRO A 22 2.55 -1.80 9.15
N LYS A 23 3.11 -1.77 10.36
CA LYS A 23 4.58 -1.77 10.57
C LYS A 23 5.30 -2.96 9.92
N ASP A 24 4.68 -4.14 9.94
CA ASP A 24 5.26 -5.38 9.37
C ASP A 24 4.89 -5.61 7.88
N HIS A 25 4.24 -4.62 7.26
CA HIS A 25 3.79 -4.73 5.87
C HIS A 25 4.97 -4.84 4.90
N LEU A 26 4.79 -5.64 3.84
CA LEU A 26 5.83 -5.91 2.84
C LEU A 26 6.38 -4.62 2.22
N VAL A 27 5.52 -3.68 1.87
CA VAL A 27 5.93 -2.38 1.29
C VAL A 27 6.96 -1.69 2.18
N ARG A 28 6.76 -1.64 3.51
CA ARG A 28 7.75 -1.04 4.44
C ARG A 28 9.05 -1.82 4.49
N LYS A 29 9.00 -3.15 4.36
CA LYS A 29 10.21 -3.99 4.29
C LYS A 29 10.98 -3.70 3.01
N VAL A 30 10.29 -3.55 1.89
CA VAL A 30 10.93 -3.23 0.59
C VAL A 30 11.49 -1.82 0.59
N THR A 31 10.78 -0.81 1.12
CA THR A 31 11.30 0.57 1.24
C THR A 31 12.55 0.68 2.10
N LYS A 32 12.75 -0.25 3.06
CA LYS A 32 14.01 -0.31 3.82
C LYS A 32 15.18 -0.90 3.02
N ALA A 33 14.89 -1.70 2.00
CA ALA A 33 15.88 -2.37 1.19
C ALA A 33 16.18 -1.64 -0.13
N ILE A 34 15.22 -0.85 -0.63
CA ILE A 34 15.26 -0.17 -1.92
C ILE A 34 14.80 1.27 -1.71
N ASP A 35 15.60 2.21 -2.20
CA ASP A 35 15.22 3.61 -2.29
C ASP A 35 14.25 3.79 -3.48
N PHE A 36 13.07 4.36 -3.21
CA PHE A 36 12.02 4.58 -4.20
C PHE A 36 11.94 6.03 -4.68
N ASP A 37 12.83 6.91 -4.23
CA ASP A 37 12.80 8.32 -4.62
C ASP A 37 12.97 8.51 -6.13
N PHE A 38 13.66 7.59 -6.82
CA PHE A 38 13.79 7.58 -8.29
C PHE A 38 12.43 7.61 -9.02
N ILE A 39 11.36 7.07 -8.44
CA ILE A 39 10.03 7.06 -9.06
C ILE A 39 9.50 8.49 -9.22
N ARG A 40 9.82 9.38 -8.28
CA ARG A 40 9.38 10.78 -8.34
C ARG A 40 10.07 11.54 -9.46
N ASP A 41 11.35 11.22 -9.68
CA ASP A 41 12.15 11.84 -10.74
C ASP A 41 11.72 11.37 -12.14
N GLU A 42 11.33 10.09 -12.28
CA GLU A 42 10.94 9.47 -13.56
C GLU A 42 9.50 9.78 -14.01
N VAL A 43 8.61 10.18 -13.09
CA VAL A 43 7.18 10.41 -13.39
C VAL A 43 6.83 11.91 -13.51
N ALA A 44 7.76 12.81 -13.19
CA ALA A 44 7.61 14.26 -13.31
C ALA A 44 7.65 14.76 -14.76
#